data_AF-A0A4U0U3J8-F1
#
_entry.id   AF-A0A4U0U3J8-F1
#
_cell.length_a   1.000
_cell.length_b   1.000
_cell.length_c   1.000
_cell.angle_alpha   90.00
_cell.angle_beta   90.00
_cell.angle_gamma   90.00
#
_symmetry.space_group_name_H-M   'P 1'
#
loop_
_entity.id
_entity.type
_entity.pdbx_description
1 polymer ?
#
loop_
_entity_poly.entity_id
_entity_poly.type
_entity_poly.pdbx_seq_one_letter_code
_entity_poly.pdbx_strand_id
1 'polypeptide(L)'
;MDQLLEQARTIWEGEIDFEGQKLAELLTYAILSISGVIAFLAGYLTQNIYNTLYIGLGGTALTFLIVVPPWPFFNQHPQPWLPSKSSGQAWQGISIEVDGKQVS
;
A
#
# COMPACT_ATOMS: atom_id res chain seq x y z
N MET A 1 -25.57 -14.26 -1.49
CA MET A 1 -24.68 -14.36 -2.67
C MET A 1 -23.93 -13.06 -2.85
N ASP A 2 -24.63 -11.91 -2.83
CA ASP A 2 -24.03 -10.59 -3.04
C ASP A 2 -22.93 -10.23 -2.03
N GLN A 3 -23.12 -10.53 -0.74
CA GLN A 3 -22.10 -10.27 0.30
C GLN A 3 -20.78 -11.03 0.06
N LEU A 4 -20.83 -12.24 -0.51
CA LEU A 4 -19.62 -13.00 -0.85
C LEU A 4 -18.92 -12.42 -2.07
N LEU A 5 -19.69 -11.90 -3.04
CA LEU A 5 -19.15 -11.22 -4.21
C LEU A 5 -18.51 -9.89 -3.82
N GLU A 6 -19.12 -9.14 -2.91
CA GLU A 6 -18.57 -7.91 -2.35
C GLU A 6 -17.24 -8.20 -1.64
N GLN A 7 -17.21 -9.21 -0.77
CA GLN A 7 -16.00 -9.58 -0.03
C GLN A 7 -14.88 -10.06 -0.98
N ALA A 8 -15.23 -10.88 -1.99
CA ALA A 8 -14.27 -11.32 -3.00
C ALA A 8 -13.74 -10.14 -3.83
N ARG A 9 -14.60 -9.18 -4.16
CA ARG A 9 -14.24 -7.96 -4.87
C ARG A 9 -13.28 -7.11 -4.05
N THR A 10 -13.55 -6.88 -2.76
CA THR A 10 -12.65 -6.09 -1.90
C THR A 10 -11.27 -6.75 -1.75
N ILE A 11 -11.22 -8.08 -1.63
CA ILE A 11 -9.96 -8.83 -1.59
C ILE A 11 -9.21 -8.71 -2.92
N TRP A 12 -9.93 -8.74 -4.04
CA TRP A 12 -9.34 -8.59 -5.38
C TRP A 12 -8.86 -7.16 -5.66
N GLU A 13 -9.63 -6.16 -5.23
CA GLU A 13 -9.28 -4.74 -5.36
C GLU A 13 -8.04 -4.40 -4.52
N GLY A 14 -7.82 -5.11 -3.41
CA GLY A 14 -6.55 -5.03 -2.68
C GLY A 14 -6.31 -3.66 -2.03
N GLU A 15 -7.37 -2.93 -1.71
CA GLU A 15 -7.25 -1.59 -1.15
C GLU A 15 -6.52 -1.64 0.20
N ILE A 16 -5.51 -0.78 0.34
CA ILE A 16 -4.77 -0.56 1.57
C ILE A 16 -4.76 0.95 1.84
N ASP A 17 -5.23 1.36 3.02
CA ASP A 17 -5.28 2.77 3.42
C ASP A 17 -3.87 3.39 3.54
N PHE A 18 -3.77 4.72 3.54
CA PHE A 18 -2.48 5.43 3.57
C PHE A 18 -1.60 5.09 4.78
N GLU A 19 -2.18 4.89 5.96
CA GLU A 19 -1.40 4.50 7.16
C GLU A 19 -0.98 3.03 7.07
N GLY A 20 -1.83 2.18 6.50
CA GLY A 20 -1.54 0.80 6.16
C GLY A 20 -0.38 0.66 5.18
N GLN A 21 -0.31 1.51 4.15
CA GLN A 21 0.79 1.53 3.18
C GLN A 21 2.12 1.85 3.85
N LYS A 22 2.13 2.83 4.77
CA LYS A 22 3.33 3.17 5.56
C LYS A 22 3.75 2.01 6.47
N LEU A 23 2.80 1.34 7.09
CA LEU A 23 3.07 0.16 7.92
C LEU A 23 3.60 -1.00 7.06
N ALA A 24 3.02 -1.22 5.88
CA ALA A 24 3.44 -2.23 4.91
C ALA A 24 4.90 -2.00 4.48
N GLU A 25 5.28 -0.75 4.20
CA GLU A 25 6.66 -0.38 3.87
C GLU A 25 7.61 -0.66 5.04
N LEU A 26 7.25 -0.24 6.25
CA LEU A 26 8.06 -0.49 7.45
C LEU A 26 8.28 -1.99 7.70
N LEU A 27 7.22 -2.79 7.60
CA LEU A 27 7.31 -4.24 7.74
C LEU A 27 8.18 -4.87 6.66
N THR A 28 8.07 -4.42 5.42
CA THR A 28 8.89 -4.90 4.30
C THR A 28 10.38 -4.72 4.60
N TYR A 29 10.80 -3.49 4.95
CA TYR A 29 12.20 -3.23 5.27
C TYR A 29 12.65 -3.98 6.51
N ALA A 30 11.84 -4.05 7.57
CA ALA A 30 12.20 -4.75 8.79
C ALA A 30 12.42 -6.26 8.54
N ILE A 31 11.44 -6.94 7.94
CA ILE A 31 11.47 -8.39 7.74
C ILE A 31 12.57 -8.78 6.76
N LEU A 32 12.68 -8.10 5.61
CA LEU A 32 13.71 -8.42 4.62
C LEU A 32 15.13 -8.13 5.13
N SER A 33 15.32 -7.04 5.89
CA SER A 33 16.64 -6.73 6.47
C SER A 33 17.04 -7.78 7.51
N ILE A 34 16.13 -8.16 8.42
CA ILE A 34 16.38 -9.21 9.42
C ILE A 34 16.67 -10.54 8.71
N SER A 35 15.86 -10.92 7.72
CA SER A 35 16.07 -12.12 6.92
C SER A 35 17.42 -12.10 6.22
N GLY A 36 17.83 -10.96 5.66
CA GLY A 36 19.11 -10.80 4.98
C GLY A 36 20.29 -11.01 5.92
N VAL A 37 20.23 -10.44 7.13
CA VAL A 37 21.25 -10.64 8.17
C VAL A 37 21.33 -12.12 8.57
N ILE A 38 20.19 -12.78 8.81
CA ILE A 38 20.15 -14.20 9.18
C ILE A 38 20.68 -15.08 8.04
N ALA A 39 20.26 -14.82 6.80
CA ALA A 39 20.70 -15.55 5.62
C ALA A 39 22.22 -15.44 5.44
N PHE A 40 22.77 -14.23 5.59
CA PHE A 40 24.20 -13.99 5.50
C PHE A 40 24.98 -14.74 6.59
N LEU A 41 24.57 -14.60 7.86
CA LEU A 41 25.25 -15.25 8.97
C LEU A 41 25.19 -16.78 8.86
N ALA A 42 24.03 -17.34 8.54
CA ALA A 42 23.88 -18.78 8.37
C ALA A 42 24.71 -19.33 7.21
N GLY A 43 24.69 -18.67 6.06
CA GLY A 43 25.51 -19.04 4.90
C GLY A 43 27.00 -18.94 5.19
N TYR A 44 27.42 -17.88 5.88
CA TYR A 44 28.82 -17.69 6.29
C TYR A 44 29.27 -18.77 7.28
N LEU A 45 28.51 -19.05 8.33
CA LEU A 45 28.89 -20.07 9.33
C LEU A 45 28.93 -21.48 8.75
N THR A 46 28.02 -21.79 7.82
CA THR A 46 27.94 -23.11 7.18
C THR A 46 28.80 -23.24 5.93
N GLN A 47 29.41 -22.13 5.46
CA GLN A 47 30.17 -22.04 4.21
C GLN A 47 29.37 -22.60 3.00
N ASN A 48 28.05 -22.44 3.01
CA ASN A 48 27.15 -22.99 2.01
C ASN A 48 26.17 -21.93 1.50
N ILE A 49 26.29 -21.58 0.21
CA ILE A 49 25.46 -20.57 -0.44
C ILE A 49 23.97 -20.97 -0.55
N TYR A 50 23.67 -22.27 -0.60
CA TYR A 50 22.29 -22.75 -0.64
C TYR A 50 21.53 -22.36 0.64
N ASN A 51 22.20 -22.35 1.79
CA ASN A 51 21.57 -21.92 3.05
C ASN A 51 21.19 -20.43 3.02
N THR A 52 22.08 -19.58 2.50
CA THR A 52 21.75 -18.16 2.26
C THR A 52 20.53 -18.02 1.36
N LEU A 53 20.49 -18.77 0.26
CA LEU A 53 19.41 -18.70 -0.72
C LEU A 53 18.08 -19.18 -0.12
N TYR A 54 18.05 -20.32 0.57
CA TYR A 54 16.82 -20.85 1.16
C TYR A 54 16.27 -19.93 2.23
N ILE A 55 17.12 -19.36 3.09
CA ILE A 55 16.68 -18.41 4.12
C ILE A 55 16.21 -17.11 3.47
N GLY A 56 16.95 -16.57 2.50
CA GLY A 56 16.57 -15.35 1.79
C GLY A 56 15.25 -15.49 1.04
N LEU A 57 15.06 -16.59 0.31
CA LEU A 57 13.81 -16.90 -0.39
C LEU A 57 12.67 -17.14 0.58
N GLY A 58 12.91 -17.88 1.67
CA GLY A 58 11.92 -18.11 2.72
C GLY A 58 11.47 -16.81 3.39
N GLY A 59 12.41 -15.93 3.74
CA GLY A 59 12.09 -14.62 4.30
C GLY A 59 11.39 -13.70 3.31
N THR A 60 11.76 -13.77 2.03
CA THR A 60 11.06 -13.01 0.97
C THR A 60 9.63 -13.49 0.80
N ALA A 61 9.40 -14.81 0.76
CA ALA A 61 8.07 -15.39 0.70
C ALA A 61 7.23 -15.02 1.94
N LEU A 62 7.84 -15.04 3.13
CA LEU A 62 7.19 -14.59 4.36
C LEU A 62 6.79 -13.10 4.29
N THR A 63 7.68 -12.23 3.82
CA THR A 63 7.36 -10.81 3.61
C THR A 63 6.19 -10.65 2.67
N PHE A 64 6.16 -11.37 1.55
CA PHE A 64 5.03 -11.34 0.62
C PHE A 64 3.71 -11.74 1.29
N LEU A 65 3.70 -12.83 2.06
CA LEU A 65 2.51 -13.27 2.77
C LEU A 65 2.01 -12.25 3.81
N ILE A 66 2.92 -11.56 4.49
CA ILE A 66 2.56 -10.59 5.53
C ILE A 66 2.11 -9.26 4.94
N VAL A 67 2.76 -8.78 3.87
CA VAL A 67 2.60 -7.41 3.41
C VAL A 67 1.66 -7.27 2.21
N VAL A 68 1.62 -8.24 1.29
CA VAL A 68 0.87 -8.09 0.03
C VAL A 68 -0.64 -8.23 0.19
N PRO A 69 -1.18 -9.21 0.93
CA PRO A 69 -2.62 -9.29 1.11
C PRO A 69 -3.14 -8.06 1.87
N PRO A 70 -4.31 -7.53 1.50
CA PRO A 70 -4.93 -6.37 2.15
C PRO A 70 -5.54 -6.79 3.50
N TRP A 71 -4.71 -7.19 4.44
CA TRP A 71 -5.15 -7.64 5.75
C TRP A 71 -5.97 -6.55 6.46
N PRO A 72 -6.95 -6.91 7.31
CA PRO A 72 -7.80 -5.94 7.99
C PRO A 72 -7.04 -4.93 8.86
N PHE A 73 -5.82 -5.24 9.30
CA PHE A 73 -4.99 -4.31 10.07
C PHE A 73 -4.34 -3.20 9.21
N PHE A 74 -4.28 -3.37 7.89
CA PHE A 74 -3.83 -2.35 6.95
C PHE A 74 -4.92 -1.36 6.54
N ASN A 75 -6.17 -1.56 7.01
CA ASN A 75 -7.34 -0.76 6.62
C ASN A 75 -8.11 -0.22 7.84
N GLN A 76 -7.40 0.11 8.91
CA GLN A 76 -8.01 0.58 10.16
C GLN A 76 -8.31 2.09 10.17
N HIS A 77 -7.75 2.85 9.22
CA HIS A 77 -7.85 4.30 9.16
C HIS A 77 -8.47 4.75 7.83
N PRO A 78 -9.79 4.57 7.65
CA PRO A 78 -10.46 5.02 6.44
C PRO A 78 -10.35 6.54 6.31
N GLN A 79 -9.81 6.99 5.19
CA GLN A 79 -9.50 8.40 4.95
C GLN A 79 -10.74 9.09 4.36
N PRO A 80 -11.35 10.06 5.06
CA PRO A 80 -12.54 10.72 4.56
C PRO A 80 -12.18 11.58 3.34
N TRP A 81 -12.71 11.21 2.18
CA TRP A 81 -12.60 12.03 0.99
C TRP A 81 -13.35 13.35 1.19
N LEU A 82 -12.72 14.47 0.82
CA LEU A 82 -13.44 15.74 0.76
C LEU A 82 -14.57 15.64 -0.26
N PRO A 83 -15.73 16.25 -0.01
CA PRO A 83 -16.81 16.28 -0.98
C PRO A 83 -16.29 16.90 -2.28
N SER A 84 -16.70 16.33 -3.42
CA SER A 84 -16.38 16.90 -4.73
C SER A 84 -16.77 18.37 -4.69
N LYS A 85 -15.81 19.27 -4.98
CA LYS A 85 -16.15 20.68 -5.14
C LYS A 85 -17.18 20.76 -6.26
N SER A 86 -18.44 20.96 -5.90
CA SER A 86 -19.49 21.24 -6.86
C SER A 86 -18.98 22.40 -7.71
N SER A 87 -18.92 22.18 -9.02
CA SER A 87 -18.72 23.23 -10.02
C SER A 87 -19.79 24.33 -9.94
N GLY A 88 -20.74 24.28 -9.00
CA GLY A 88 -21.64 25.39 -8.69
C GLY A 88 -21.05 26.48 -7.78
N GLN A 89 -20.03 26.19 -6.95
CA GLN A 89 -19.51 27.17 -5.97
C GLN A 89 -18.11 27.69 -6.28
N ALA A 90 -17.28 26.93 -7.01
CA ALA A 90 -15.93 27.38 -7.38
C ALA A 90 -15.93 28.50 -8.44
N TRP A 91 -17.02 28.64 -9.21
CA TRP A 91 -17.16 29.63 -10.29
C TRP A 91 -17.95 30.88 -9.89
N GLN A 92 -18.50 30.95 -8.66
CA GLN A 92 -19.29 32.13 -8.22
C GLN A 92 -18.42 33.37 -7.91
N GLY A 93 -17.09 33.24 -7.89
CA GLY A 93 -16.17 34.33 -7.58
C GLY A 93 -14.99 34.51 -8.53
N ILE A 94 -14.94 33.75 -9.64
CA ILE A 94 -13.87 33.87 -10.64
C ILE A 94 -14.46 34.53 -11.90
N SER A 95 -14.43 35.86 -11.95
CA SER A 95 -14.65 36.60 -13.19
C SER A 95 -13.41 36.47 -14.07
N ILE A 96 -13.43 35.56 -15.04
CA ILE A 96 -12.37 35.51 -16.06
C ILE A 96 -12.68 36.61 -17.08
N GLU A 97 -11.95 37.70 -16.99
CA GLU A 97 -12.04 38.81 -17.96
C GLU A 97 -11.00 38.58 -19.06
N VAL A 98 -11.48 38.35 -20.28
CA VAL A 98 -10.64 38.29 -21.49
C VAL A 98 -11.08 39.43 -22.41
N ASP A 99 -10.18 40.37 -22.69
CA ASP A 99 -10.43 41.56 -23.51
C ASP A 99 -11.57 42.48 -23.02
N GLY A 100 -11.63 42.74 -21.71
CA GLY A 100 -12.54 43.77 -21.16
C GLY A 100 -14.03 43.40 -21.21
N LYS A 101 -14.35 42.15 -21.55
CA LYS A 101 -15.73 41.67 -21.63
C LYS A 101 -15.88 40.37 -20.83
N GLN A 102 -16.74 40.41 -19.81
CA GLN A 102 -17.04 39.25 -18.99
C GLN A 102 -17.86 38.24 -19.81
N VAL A 103 -17.37 37.01 -19.90
CA VAL A 103 -18.08 35.86 -20.43
C VAL A 103 -18.29 34.87 -19.29
N SER A 104 -19.53 34.78 -18.84
CA SER A 104 -20.04 33.72 -17.96
C SER A 104 -20.46 32.51 -18.78
#